data_AF-A0A9C8WSM9-F1
#
_entry.id   AF-A0A9C8WSM9-F1
#
_cell.length_a   1.000
_cell.length_b   1.000
_cell.length_c   1.000
_cell.angle_alpha   90.00
_cell.angle_beta   90.00
_cell.angle_gamma   90.00
#
_symmetry.space_group_name_H-M   'P 1'
#
loop_
_entity.id
_entity.type
_entity.pdbx_description
1 polymer ?
#
loop_
_entity_poly.entity_id
_entity_poly.type
_entity_poly.pdbx_seq_one_letter_code
_entity_poly.pdbx_strand_id
1 'polypeptide(L)'
;MDLERLLLELETLPMERRRFVKGMAVGGALLGLGMMPRGLSAAATTSSGPQIPVLRGTKFNLTIAPQQVNFTGKVRTATAVNGHVPGPVLRWREGDTVSLKVTNHLAESSSIHWHGIILPNAMDGVPGINFAGIEPGEYYQYRFDVRQSGTYWYHSHSGFQEQTGLYGPIIVDPLEPEPFAYDREHVVMLSDWSDENPNTIYAHLKKMSDYYNFNERTVGDLVRDLRDKGLARTWNDRSMWNKMRMSDRDISDITGYTYTYLMNGQPPAAGWTGLFKKGEKVRLRFINGSAMSFFDVRVPGLKMTVVAADGQNIEPVTVDEFRIGVAEIYDVIVEPKDDRAYCVFAQAIDRTGYARGTLTPDPALTADVPDYDPYPILTMTDMGMDMASMQGKGDMDGMTGMKGMKGMAGMQPMDHTSMKGSGKQKKKRGPAGMGSDAPIIHAKTEFGPQVDMRAMSPKYRLDDPGVGLRNNG
;
A
#
# COMPACT_ATOMS: atom_id res chain seq x y z
N MET A 1 -22.85 -26.36 38.72
CA MET A 1 -22.94 -25.09 37.99
C MET A 1 -22.91 -25.47 36.51
N ASP A 2 -24.07 -25.37 35.87
CA ASP A 2 -24.54 -26.28 34.81
C ASP A 2 -23.79 -26.23 33.48
N LEU A 3 -23.38 -27.43 33.02
CA LEU A 3 -22.86 -27.70 31.68
C LEU A 3 -23.88 -27.34 30.57
N GLU A 4 -25.18 -27.38 30.88
CA GLU A 4 -26.25 -27.05 29.94
C GLU A 4 -26.31 -25.56 29.59
N ARG A 5 -25.96 -24.65 30.52
CA ARG A 5 -25.86 -23.21 30.22
C ARG A 5 -24.69 -22.87 29.31
N LEU A 6 -23.59 -23.61 29.40
CA LEU A 6 -22.40 -23.40 28.55
C LEU A 6 -22.63 -23.89 27.12
N LEU A 7 -23.46 -24.92 26.94
CA LEU A 7 -23.82 -25.46 25.63
C LEU A 7 -24.80 -24.54 24.86
N LEU A 8 -25.66 -23.81 25.57
CA LEU A 8 -26.60 -22.85 24.98
C LEU A 8 -25.93 -21.53 24.54
N GLU A 9 -24.83 -21.09 25.17
CA GLU A 9 -24.06 -19.92 24.71
C GLU A 9 -23.18 -20.19 23.46
N LEU A 10 -22.95 -21.47 23.13
CA LEU A 10 -22.12 -21.88 21.98
C LEU A 10 -22.90 -22.03 20.66
N GLU A 11 -24.22 -21.80 20.66
CA GLU A 11 -25.08 -21.88 19.46
C GLU A 11 -25.30 -20.53 18.75
N THR A 12 -24.73 -19.43 19.25
CA THR A 12 -24.93 -18.08 18.66
C THR A 12 -23.69 -17.48 17.98
N LEU A 13 -22.67 -18.29 17.67
CA LEU A 13 -21.45 -17.85 16.97
C LEU A 13 -21.31 -18.48 15.56
N PRO A 14 -20.90 -17.72 14.53
CA PRO A 14 -20.81 -18.21 13.15
C PRO A 14 -19.79 -19.35 12.99
N MET A 15 -20.13 -20.28 12.09
CA MET A 15 -19.58 -21.65 11.96
C MET A 15 -18.06 -21.80 11.73
N GLU A 16 -17.30 -20.73 11.47
CA GLU A 16 -15.85 -20.84 11.23
C GLU A 16 -15.01 -20.95 12.51
N ARG A 17 -15.52 -20.49 13.67
CA ARG A 17 -14.80 -20.60 14.95
C ARG A 17 -14.78 -22.02 15.53
N ARG A 18 -15.64 -22.94 15.04
CA ARG A 18 -15.75 -24.32 15.55
C ARG A 18 -14.62 -25.26 15.12
N ARG A 19 -13.82 -24.92 14.10
CA ARG A 19 -12.65 -25.73 13.69
C ARG A 19 -11.40 -25.44 14.51
N PHE A 20 -11.27 -24.23 15.05
CA PHE A 20 -10.10 -23.84 15.85
C PHE A 20 -10.12 -24.45 17.27
N VAL A 21 -11.29 -24.46 17.93
CA VAL A 21 -11.41 -24.99 19.31
C VAL A 21 -11.45 -26.52 19.37
N LYS A 22 -11.91 -27.19 18.31
CA LYS A 22 -11.87 -28.67 18.22
C LYS A 22 -10.44 -29.23 18.05
N GLY A 23 -9.48 -28.41 17.63
CA GLY A 23 -8.07 -28.81 17.50
C GLY A 23 -7.30 -28.93 18.82
N MET A 24 -7.71 -28.21 19.88
CA MET A 24 -7.01 -28.27 21.17
C MET A 24 -7.55 -29.34 22.13
N ALA A 25 -8.82 -29.74 22.03
CA ALA A 25 -9.41 -30.70 22.96
C ALA A 25 -9.11 -32.18 22.63
N VAL A 26 -8.76 -32.50 21.39
CA VAL A 26 -8.39 -33.88 20.98
C VAL A 26 -6.90 -34.18 21.21
N GLY A 27 -6.04 -33.15 21.30
CA GLY A 27 -4.61 -33.32 21.60
C GLY A 27 -4.28 -33.66 23.06
N GLY A 28 -5.18 -33.37 24.01
CA GLY A 28 -4.96 -33.58 25.44
C GLY A 28 -5.25 -34.99 25.97
N ALA A 29 -5.97 -35.83 25.22
CA ALA A 29 -6.44 -37.13 25.70
C ALA A 29 -5.58 -38.33 25.23
N LEU A 30 -4.59 -38.11 24.35
CA LEU A 30 -3.72 -39.18 23.83
C LEU A 30 -2.35 -39.28 24.52
N LEU A 31 -2.06 -38.43 25.51
CA LEU A 31 -0.82 -38.47 26.29
C LEU A 31 -0.84 -39.49 27.46
N GLY A 32 -1.92 -40.29 27.59
CA GLY A 32 -2.12 -41.22 28.71
C GLY A 32 -1.76 -42.69 28.45
N LEU A 33 -1.31 -43.08 27.26
CA LEU A 33 -0.94 -44.47 26.95
C LEU A 33 0.46 -44.51 26.37
N GLY A 34 1.43 -44.84 27.23
CA GLY A 34 2.86 -44.88 26.98
C GLY A 34 3.29 -45.83 25.86
N MET A 35 3.21 -45.35 24.61
CA MET A 35 3.94 -45.88 23.48
C MET A 35 4.68 -44.73 22.81
N MET A 36 5.97 -44.60 23.11
CA MET A 36 6.89 -43.69 22.41
C MET A 36 7.37 -44.38 21.12
N PRO A 37 7.04 -43.90 19.91
CA PRO A 37 7.88 -44.14 18.76
C PRO A 37 9.09 -43.21 18.90
N ARG A 38 10.27 -43.80 19.15
CA ARG A 38 11.54 -43.10 18.98
C ARG A 38 11.66 -42.66 17.52
N GLY A 39 11.69 -41.35 17.30
CA GLY A 39 12.04 -40.76 16.02
C GLY A 39 11.05 -39.69 15.61
N LEU A 40 11.48 -38.44 15.78
CA LEU A 40 11.00 -37.16 15.24
C LEU A 40 10.85 -36.12 16.36
N SER A 41 11.95 -35.86 17.07
CA SER A 41 12.20 -34.51 17.56
C SER A 41 12.47 -33.65 16.34
N ALA A 42 11.42 -33.09 15.75
CA ALA A 42 11.56 -31.91 14.92
C ALA A 42 12.03 -30.81 15.86
N ALA A 43 13.35 -30.63 15.95
CA ALA A 43 13.90 -29.38 16.42
C ALA A 43 13.18 -28.29 15.63
N ALA A 44 12.55 -27.35 16.33
CA ALA A 44 12.15 -26.10 15.73
C ALA A 44 13.44 -25.42 15.28
N THR A 45 13.90 -25.75 14.07
CA THR A 45 14.81 -24.88 13.33
C THR A 45 14.07 -23.58 13.20
N THR A 46 14.55 -22.56 13.90
CA THR A 46 14.35 -21.16 13.54
C THR A 46 14.71 -21.05 12.07
N SER A 47 13.71 -21.19 11.20
CA SER A 47 13.88 -21.06 9.77
C SER A 47 14.14 -19.58 9.53
N SER A 48 15.40 -19.20 9.44
CA SER A 48 15.79 -18.07 8.61
C SER A 48 15.15 -18.36 7.24
N GLY A 49 14.07 -17.65 6.92
CA GLY A 49 13.41 -17.79 5.62
C GLY A 49 14.44 -17.65 4.49
N PRO A 50 14.19 -18.24 3.31
CA PRO A 50 15.13 -18.16 2.21
C PRO A 50 15.50 -16.69 1.94
N GLN A 51 16.80 -16.36 2.08
CA GLN A 51 17.29 -15.02 1.75
C GLN A 51 17.09 -14.77 0.26
N ILE A 52 16.56 -13.60 -0.10
CA ILE A 52 16.41 -13.17 -1.49
C ILE A 52 17.80 -13.13 -2.13
N PRO A 53 18.04 -13.86 -3.23
CA PRO A 53 19.36 -13.87 -3.87
C PRO A 53 19.74 -12.48 -4.40
N VAL A 54 21.02 -12.13 -4.31
CA VAL A 54 21.56 -10.89 -4.90
C VAL A 54 22.37 -11.24 -6.13
N LEU A 55 21.94 -10.77 -7.30
CA LEU A 55 22.66 -10.93 -8.56
C LEU A 55 23.48 -9.67 -8.83
N ARG A 56 24.79 -9.84 -9.06
CA ARG A 56 25.74 -8.75 -9.38
C ARG A 56 26.37 -8.96 -10.74
N GLY A 57 26.76 -7.87 -11.38
CA GLY A 57 27.47 -7.86 -12.66
C GLY A 57 26.75 -7.03 -13.72
N THR A 58 27.11 -7.25 -14.99
CA THR A 58 26.54 -6.51 -16.13
C THR A 58 25.75 -7.38 -17.09
N LYS A 59 25.71 -8.69 -16.87
CA LYS A 59 24.99 -9.66 -17.70
C LYS A 59 24.13 -10.56 -16.83
N PHE A 60 22.84 -10.59 -17.12
CA PHE A 60 21.85 -11.30 -16.32
C PHE A 60 21.00 -12.20 -17.22
N ASN A 61 20.69 -13.39 -16.73
CA ASN A 61 19.67 -14.25 -17.29
C ASN A 61 18.54 -14.34 -16.26
N LEU A 62 17.37 -13.86 -16.64
CA LEU A 62 16.17 -13.89 -15.82
C LEU A 62 15.15 -14.81 -16.49
N THR A 63 14.50 -15.63 -15.68
CA THR A 63 13.51 -16.60 -16.12
C THR A 63 12.21 -16.30 -15.39
N ILE A 64 11.17 -15.96 -16.15
CA ILE A 64 9.82 -15.80 -15.63
C ILE A 64 9.13 -17.15 -15.72
N ALA A 65 8.67 -17.69 -14.59
CA ALA A 65 8.08 -19.02 -14.53
C ALA A 65 7.05 -19.14 -13.40
N PRO A 66 6.08 -20.07 -13.49
CA PRO A 66 5.20 -20.36 -12.38
C PRO A 66 5.97 -21.03 -11.23
N GLN A 67 5.72 -20.62 -10.00
CA GLN A 67 6.32 -21.17 -8.79
C GLN A 67 5.24 -21.49 -7.75
N GLN A 68 5.31 -22.67 -7.12
CA GLN A 68 4.42 -22.98 -6.00
C GLN A 68 4.89 -22.24 -4.74
N VAL A 69 3.95 -21.56 -4.09
CA VAL A 69 4.14 -20.80 -2.85
C VAL A 69 3.05 -21.16 -1.83
N ASN A 70 3.29 -20.85 -0.56
CA ASN A 70 2.33 -21.10 0.51
C ASN A 70 2.47 -20.03 1.61
N PHE A 71 1.93 -18.84 1.35
CA PHE A 71 1.99 -17.72 2.30
C PHE A 71 0.84 -17.74 3.33
N THR A 72 -0.30 -18.34 2.97
CA THR A 72 -1.56 -18.30 3.72
C THR A 72 -1.94 -19.63 4.39
N GLY A 73 -1.10 -20.65 4.23
CA GLY A 73 -1.44 -22.05 4.55
C GLY A 73 -2.09 -22.80 3.38
N LYS A 74 -2.35 -22.15 2.25
CA LYS A 74 -2.83 -22.78 1.01
C LYS A 74 -1.75 -22.70 -0.08
N VAL A 75 -1.47 -23.84 -0.70
CA VAL A 75 -0.57 -23.88 -1.87
C VAL A 75 -1.22 -23.13 -3.04
N ARG A 76 -0.47 -22.22 -3.64
CA ARG A 76 -0.86 -21.39 -4.78
C ARG A 76 0.29 -21.25 -5.77
N THR A 77 -0.05 -20.95 -7.02
CA THR A 77 0.94 -20.63 -8.05
C THR A 77 1.19 -19.12 -8.07
N ALA A 78 2.43 -18.72 -7.86
CA ALA A 78 2.91 -17.37 -8.07
C ALA A 78 3.64 -17.24 -9.41
N THR A 79 3.75 -16.02 -9.92
CA THR A 79 4.59 -15.67 -11.06
C THR A 79 5.95 -15.25 -10.54
N ALA A 80 6.97 -16.09 -10.70
CA ALA A 80 8.28 -15.87 -10.09
C ALA A 80 9.35 -15.48 -11.11
N VAL A 81 10.38 -14.77 -10.63
CA VAL A 81 11.61 -14.54 -11.37
C VAL A 81 12.71 -15.40 -10.77
N ASN A 82 13.34 -16.23 -11.60
CA ASN A 82 14.35 -17.21 -11.19
C ASN A 82 13.90 -18.10 -10.01
N GLY A 83 12.60 -18.44 -9.95
CA GLY A 83 12.02 -19.29 -8.90
C GLY A 83 11.80 -18.60 -7.54
N HIS A 84 11.92 -17.27 -7.46
CA HIS A 84 11.75 -16.52 -6.21
C HIS A 84 10.61 -15.50 -6.31
N VAL A 85 9.93 -15.27 -5.18
CA VAL A 85 8.94 -14.20 -4.96
C VAL A 85 9.24 -13.58 -3.58
N PRO A 86 9.69 -12.32 -3.49
CA PRO A 86 10.14 -11.46 -4.59
C PRO A 86 11.23 -12.10 -5.44
N GLY A 87 11.37 -11.65 -6.68
CA GLY A 87 12.51 -11.99 -7.53
C GLY A 87 13.86 -11.55 -6.92
N PRO A 88 14.99 -12.05 -7.46
CA PRO A 88 16.31 -11.68 -6.97
C PRO A 88 16.55 -10.17 -6.96
N VAL A 89 17.32 -9.69 -5.99
CA VAL A 89 17.84 -8.32 -5.99
C VAL A 89 18.84 -8.19 -7.15
N LEU A 90 18.56 -7.30 -8.08
CA LEU A 90 19.51 -6.93 -9.12
C LEU A 90 20.37 -5.80 -8.58
N ARG A 91 21.68 -6.03 -8.47
CA ARG A 91 22.61 -5.02 -7.99
C ARG A 91 23.57 -4.59 -9.08
N TRP A 92 23.39 -3.36 -9.52
CA TRP A 92 24.15 -2.72 -10.60
C TRP A 92 25.09 -1.66 -10.02
N ARG A 93 25.93 -1.11 -10.89
CA ARG A 93 26.76 0.04 -10.59
C ARG A 93 26.45 1.15 -11.58
N GLU A 94 26.37 2.37 -11.08
CA GLU A 94 26.25 3.57 -11.91
C GLU A 94 27.42 3.66 -12.91
N GLY A 95 27.12 3.96 -14.17
CA GLY A 95 28.06 4.02 -15.28
C GLY A 95 28.24 2.71 -16.06
N ASP A 96 27.76 1.57 -15.53
CA ASP A 96 27.80 0.30 -16.26
C ASP A 96 26.73 0.24 -17.37
N THR A 97 27.00 -0.53 -18.42
CA THR A 97 25.95 -1.00 -19.35
C THR A 97 25.50 -2.38 -18.93
N VAL A 98 24.22 -2.54 -18.59
CA VAL A 98 23.63 -3.84 -18.24
C VAL A 98 22.99 -4.50 -19.46
N SER A 99 23.04 -5.83 -19.51
CA SER A 99 22.30 -6.64 -20.47
C SER A 99 21.54 -7.75 -19.75
N LEU A 100 20.22 -7.76 -19.91
CA LEU A 100 19.33 -8.71 -19.25
C LEU A 100 18.60 -9.52 -20.31
N LYS A 101 18.87 -10.82 -20.38
CA LYS A 101 18.08 -11.76 -21.17
C LYS A 101 16.95 -12.28 -20.30
N VAL A 102 15.71 -11.88 -20.62
CA VAL A 102 14.51 -12.27 -19.89
C VAL A 102 13.76 -13.32 -20.71
N THR A 103 13.66 -14.54 -20.20
CA THR A 103 12.99 -15.67 -20.86
C THR A 103 11.63 -15.91 -20.21
N ASN A 104 10.58 -16.03 -21.01
CA ASN A 104 9.23 -16.28 -20.54
C ASN A 104 8.88 -17.78 -20.63
N HIS A 105 8.62 -18.41 -19.48
CA HIS A 105 8.13 -19.79 -19.38
C HIS A 105 6.68 -19.87 -18.87
N LEU A 106 5.94 -18.76 -18.86
CA LEU A 106 4.51 -18.75 -18.64
C LEU A 106 3.76 -19.22 -19.90
N ALA A 107 2.48 -19.54 -19.74
CA ALA A 107 1.58 -19.87 -20.86
C ALA A 107 0.98 -18.62 -21.55
N GLU A 108 1.31 -17.43 -21.05
CA GLU A 108 0.83 -16.14 -21.53
C GLU A 108 2.01 -15.18 -21.75
N SER A 109 1.77 -14.10 -22.51
CA SER A 109 2.79 -13.07 -22.76
C SER A 109 3.18 -12.37 -21.45
N SER A 110 4.45 -11.98 -21.33
CA SER A 110 5.01 -11.37 -20.11
C SER A 110 5.92 -10.18 -20.42
N SER A 111 6.32 -9.46 -19.39
CA SER A 111 7.18 -8.28 -19.50
C SER A 111 7.92 -8.03 -18.19
N ILE A 112 8.97 -7.21 -18.25
CA ILE A 112 9.58 -6.61 -17.07
C ILE A 112 9.78 -5.14 -17.36
N HIS A 113 9.13 -4.29 -16.56
CA HIS A 113 9.39 -2.86 -16.47
C HIS A 113 10.40 -2.57 -15.37
N TRP A 114 11.30 -1.62 -15.62
CA TRP A 114 12.40 -1.24 -14.72
C TRP A 114 12.05 0.07 -14.01
N HIS A 115 11.21 -0.04 -12.98
CA HIS A 115 10.58 1.09 -12.32
C HIS A 115 11.61 2.13 -11.82
N GLY A 116 11.47 3.36 -12.34
CA GLY A 116 12.32 4.50 -12.00
C GLY A 116 13.65 4.59 -12.76
N ILE A 117 14.03 3.58 -13.55
CA ILE A 117 15.29 3.58 -14.31
C ILE A 117 15.17 4.46 -15.56
N ILE A 118 16.14 5.34 -15.79
CA ILE A 118 16.23 6.18 -16.99
C ILE A 118 16.89 5.36 -18.10
N LEU A 119 16.09 4.94 -19.07
CA LEU A 119 16.50 4.06 -20.16
C LEU A 119 15.87 4.48 -21.51
N PRO A 120 16.37 3.96 -22.65
CA PRO A 120 15.72 4.17 -23.93
C PRO A 120 14.32 3.54 -23.96
N ASN A 121 13.36 4.20 -24.63
CA ASN A 121 11.95 3.76 -24.70
C ASN A 121 11.77 2.26 -25.02
N ALA A 122 12.53 1.71 -25.97
CA ALA A 122 12.42 0.30 -26.35
C ALA A 122 12.84 -0.70 -25.25
N MET A 123 13.52 -0.23 -24.20
CA MET A 123 14.00 -1.06 -23.08
C MET A 123 13.10 -0.96 -21.84
N ASP A 124 12.02 -0.19 -21.92
CA ASP A 124 11.17 0.15 -20.78
C ASP A 124 10.20 -0.97 -20.40
N GLY A 125 9.88 -1.87 -21.33
CA GLY A 125 9.20 -3.12 -21.01
C GLY A 125 7.70 -2.98 -20.74
N VAL A 126 7.01 -2.10 -21.49
CA VAL A 126 5.55 -1.90 -21.39
C VAL A 126 4.84 -2.37 -22.67
N PRO A 127 4.18 -3.54 -22.65
CA PRO A 127 3.52 -4.10 -23.83
C PRO A 127 2.44 -3.19 -24.39
N GLY A 128 2.37 -3.07 -25.72
CA GLY A 128 1.37 -2.25 -26.41
C GLY A 128 1.70 -0.75 -26.44
N ILE A 129 2.73 -0.30 -25.72
CA ILE A 129 3.22 1.08 -25.77
C ILE A 129 4.58 1.13 -26.47
N ASN A 130 5.58 0.42 -25.94
CA ASN A 130 6.97 0.54 -26.40
C ASN A 130 7.60 -0.76 -26.92
N PHE A 131 6.95 -1.90 -26.68
CA PHE A 131 7.27 -3.18 -27.32
C PHE A 131 6.05 -4.13 -27.30
N ALA A 132 6.20 -5.33 -27.88
CA ALA A 132 5.08 -6.27 -28.06
C ALA A 132 4.79 -7.18 -26.85
N GLY A 133 5.67 -7.24 -25.86
CA GLY A 133 5.66 -8.31 -24.85
C GLY A 133 6.65 -9.44 -25.21
N ILE A 134 6.83 -10.38 -24.28
CA ILE A 134 7.66 -11.57 -24.44
C ILE A 134 6.71 -12.76 -24.54
N GLU A 135 6.58 -13.38 -25.71
CA GLU A 135 5.67 -14.50 -25.92
C GLU A 135 6.12 -15.78 -25.18
N PRO A 136 5.20 -16.74 -24.92
CA PRO A 136 5.53 -18.01 -24.29
C PRO A 136 6.69 -18.75 -24.97
N GLY A 137 7.71 -19.10 -24.21
CA GLY A 137 8.92 -19.80 -24.68
C GLY A 137 9.96 -18.88 -25.35
N GLU A 138 9.65 -17.60 -25.55
CA GLU A 138 10.57 -16.63 -26.13
C GLU A 138 11.38 -15.89 -25.06
N TYR A 139 12.32 -15.06 -25.53
CA TYR A 139 13.07 -14.15 -24.67
C TYR A 139 13.17 -12.76 -25.30
N TYR A 140 13.33 -11.76 -24.45
CA TYR A 140 13.70 -10.41 -24.86
C TYR A 140 15.03 -10.02 -24.21
N GLN A 141 15.88 -9.32 -24.96
CA GLN A 141 17.15 -8.82 -24.46
C GLN A 141 17.06 -7.32 -24.21
N TYR A 142 17.02 -6.96 -22.93
CA TYR A 142 17.17 -5.60 -22.49
C TYR A 142 18.66 -5.24 -22.47
N ARG A 143 19.01 -4.05 -22.96
CA ARG A 143 20.37 -3.52 -22.87
C ARG A 143 20.35 -1.99 -22.82
N PHE A 144 20.84 -1.43 -21.72
CA PHE A 144 20.87 0.02 -21.50
C PHE A 144 22.02 0.42 -20.56
N ASP A 145 22.37 1.70 -20.61
CA ASP A 145 23.35 2.29 -19.69
C ASP A 145 22.67 2.68 -18.39
N VAL A 146 23.31 2.39 -17.26
CA VAL A 146 22.85 2.77 -15.93
C VAL A 146 23.42 4.15 -15.60
N ARG A 147 22.56 5.17 -15.53
CA ARG A 147 22.96 6.60 -15.49
C ARG A 147 22.66 7.30 -14.16
N GLN A 148 22.16 6.54 -13.20
CA GLN A 148 21.71 7.02 -11.91
C GLN A 148 22.10 6.00 -10.84
N SER A 149 21.98 6.36 -9.58
CA SER A 149 22.19 5.49 -8.42
C SER A 149 21.02 5.58 -7.46
N GLY A 150 20.90 4.62 -6.54
CA GLY A 150 19.83 4.58 -5.55
C GLY A 150 19.06 3.26 -5.49
N THR A 151 17.89 3.29 -4.85
CA THR A 151 16.97 2.16 -4.71
C THR A 151 15.87 2.24 -5.76
N TYR A 152 15.64 1.14 -6.47
CA TYR A 152 14.63 0.97 -7.52
C TYR A 152 14.04 -0.45 -7.44
N TRP A 153 13.17 -0.80 -8.38
CA TRP A 153 12.61 -2.15 -8.47
C TRP A 153 12.19 -2.47 -9.89
N TYR A 154 11.88 -3.73 -10.16
CA TYR A 154 11.29 -4.18 -11.41
C TYR A 154 10.00 -4.93 -11.13
N HIS A 155 9.06 -4.90 -12.07
CA HIS A 155 7.81 -5.65 -12.00
C HIS A 155 7.25 -5.92 -13.39
N SER A 156 6.25 -6.80 -13.47
CA SER A 156 5.56 -7.04 -14.75
C SER A 156 4.63 -5.89 -15.09
N HIS A 157 4.60 -5.53 -16.37
CA HIS A 157 3.58 -4.64 -16.92
C HIS A 157 2.56 -5.42 -17.80
N SER A 158 2.49 -6.74 -17.62
CA SER A 158 1.57 -7.65 -18.32
C SER A 158 0.49 -8.19 -17.39
N GLY A 159 -0.77 -7.82 -17.64
CA GLY A 159 -1.92 -8.32 -16.90
C GLY A 159 -1.81 -8.08 -15.39
N PHE A 160 -2.09 -9.11 -14.59
CA PHE A 160 -1.99 -9.06 -13.12
C PHE A 160 -0.74 -9.79 -12.58
N GLN A 161 0.30 -9.95 -13.41
CA GLN A 161 1.49 -10.74 -13.05
C GLN A 161 2.27 -10.12 -11.88
N GLU A 162 2.23 -8.80 -11.70
CA GLU A 162 2.78 -8.12 -10.52
C GLU A 162 2.08 -8.59 -9.24
N GLN A 163 0.74 -8.54 -9.21
CA GLN A 163 -0.07 -8.99 -8.08
C GLN A 163 0.13 -10.47 -7.74
N THR A 164 0.49 -11.30 -8.72
CA THR A 164 0.79 -12.72 -8.51
C THR A 164 2.26 -13.01 -8.22
N GLY A 165 3.12 -11.99 -8.07
CA GLY A 165 4.48 -12.16 -7.55
C GLY A 165 5.63 -11.69 -8.44
N LEU A 166 5.35 -11.21 -9.67
CA LEU A 166 6.41 -10.77 -10.58
C LEU A 166 6.86 -9.34 -10.25
N TYR A 167 7.69 -9.24 -9.22
CA TYR A 167 8.38 -8.03 -8.80
C TYR A 167 9.70 -8.38 -8.11
N GLY A 168 10.66 -7.46 -8.09
CA GLY A 168 11.87 -7.61 -7.30
C GLY A 168 12.71 -6.33 -7.20
N PRO A 169 13.64 -6.25 -6.23
CA PRO A 169 14.38 -5.01 -5.98
C PRO A 169 15.53 -4.79 -6.98
N ILE A 170 15.86 -3.53 -7.21
CA ILE A 170 17.07 -3.09 -7.91
C ILE A 170 17.83 -2.14 -7.00
N ILE A 171 19.10 -2.42 -6.76
CA ILE A 171 20.02 -1.50 -6.07
C ILE A 171 21.08 -1.06 -7.05
N VAL A 172 21.24 0.25 -7.23
CA VAL A 172 22.31 0.80 -8.05
C VAL A 172 23.34 1.47 -7.18
N ASP A 173 24.50 0.82 -7.05
CA ASP A 173 25.64 1.33 -6.31
C ASP A 173 26.16 2.61 -6.99
N PRO A 174 26.35 3.71 -6.24
CA PRO A 174 26.74 4.99 -6.82
C PRO A 174 28.20 5.00 -7.26
N LEU A 175 28.52 5.85 -8.24
CA LEU A 175 29.91 6.04 -8.67
C LEU A 175 30.70 6.83 -7.62
N GLU A 176 30.07 7.85 -7.04
CA GLU A 176 30.60 8.67 -5.95
C GLU A 176 29.96 8.29 -4.61
N PRO A 177 30.64 8.49 -3.47
CA PRO A 177 30.05 8.22 -2.16
C PRO A 177 28.77 9.03 -1.93
N GLU A 178 27.77 8.39 -1.31
CA GLU A 178 26.54 9.06 -0.91
C GLU A 178 26.79 10.15 0.16
N PRO A 179 25.91 11.16 0.27
CA PRO A 179 26.06 12.26 1.22
C PRO A 179 25.79 11.87 2.68
N PHE A 180 25.57 10.58 2.96
CA PHE A 180 25.35 10.02 4.28
C PHE A 180 26.12 8.71 4.45
N ALA A 181 26.40 8.35 5.71
CA ALA A 181 27.14 7.14 6.05
C ALA A 181 26.24 6.10 6.71
N TYR A 182 26.47 4.83 6.38
CA TYR A 182 25.84 3.67 6.99
C TYR A 182 26.84 2.50 6.98
N ASP A 183 26.68 1.59 7.92
CA ASP A 183 27.57 0.44 8.11
C ASP A 183 26.97 -0.84 7.50
N ARG A 184 25.64 -0.90 7.44
CA ARG A 184 24.87 -2.03 6.91
C ARG A 184 23.64 -1.53 6.18
N GLU A 185 23.19 -2.32 5.22
CA GLU A 185 21.90 -2.11 4.58
C GLU A 185 21.07 -3.39 4.53
N HIS A 186 19.75 -3.22 4.54
CA HIS A 186 18.76 -4.24 4.23
C HIS A 186 17.73 -3.68 3.26
N VAL A 187 17.33 -4.51 2.29
CA VAL A 187 16.16 -4.21 1.44
C VAL A 187 14.91 -4.69 2.15
N VAL A 188 13.87 -3.86 2.16
CA VAL A 188 12.55 -4.16 2.71
C VAL A 188 11.51 -3.98 1.60
N MET A 189 11.23 -5.07 0.88
CA MET A 189 10.20 -5.15 -0.14
C MET A 189 8.86 -5.47 0.52
N LEU A 190 7.93 -4.53 0.50
CA LEU A 190 6.55 -4.72 0.93
C LEU A 190 5.70 -5.13 -0.28
N SER A 191 4.77 -6.07 -0.06
CA SER A 191 3.80 -6.49 -1.07
C SER A 191 2.50 -6.98 -0.43
N ASP A 192 1.44 -7.09 -1.23
CA ASP A 192 0.20 -7.77 -0.88
C ASP A 192 0.07 -9.08 -1.68
N TRP A 193 -0.55 -10.09 -1.06
CA TRP A 193 -0.81 -11.38 -1.67
C TRP A 193 -2.27 -11.78 -1.47
N SER A 194 -2.91 -12.31 -2.52
CA SER A 194 -4.21 -12.95 -2.43
C SER A 194 -4.17 -14.38 -2.94
N ASP A 195 -4.91 -15.26 -2.26
CA ASP A 195 -5.20 -16.61 -2.74
C ASP A 195 -6.29 -16.64 -3.83
N GLU A 196 -7.00 -15.53 -4.01
CA GLU A 196 -8.05 -15.35 -5.01
C GLU A 196 -7.44 -14.95 -6.36
N ASN A 197 -8.07 -15.38 -7.45
CA ASN A 197 -7.62 -14.99 -8.78
C ASN A 197 -7.80 -13.46 -8.96
N PRO A 198 -6.77 -12.73 -9.40
CA PRO A 198 -6.84 -11.27 -9.53
C PRO A 198 -7.89 -10.78 -10.53
N ASN A 199 -8.26 -11.57 -11.55
CA ASN A 199 -9.39 -11.24 -12.41
C ASN A 199 -10.73 -11.29 -11.67
N THR A 200 -10.88 -12.21 -10.71
CA THR A 200 -12.09 -12.28 -9.87
C THR A 200 -12.18 -11.07 -8.95
N ILE A 201 -11.07 -10.72 -8.30
CA ILE A 201 -10.93 -9.51 -7.48
C ILE A 201 -11.35 -8.28 -8.30
N TYR A 202 -10.74 -8.09 -9.47
CA TYR A 202 -11.08 -6.99 -10.37
C TYR A 202 -12.55 -6.98 -10.77
N ALA A 203 -13.12 -8.15 -11.08
CA ALA A 203 -14.54 -8.27 -11.42
C ALA A 203 -15.49 -7.93 -10.25
N HIS A 204 -15.10 -8.23 -9.00
CA HIS A 204 -15.85 -7.80 -7.82
C HIS A 204 -15.82 -6.27 -7.68
N LEU A 205 -14.63 -5.67 -7.72
CA LEU A 205 -14.47 -4.22 -7.61
C LEU A 205 -15.24 -3.44 -8.70
N LYS A 206 -15.29 -3.98 -9.92
CA LYS A 206 -16.08 -3.36 -11.01
C LYS A 206 -17.60 -3.47 -10.82
N LYS A 207 -18.08 -4.43 -10.02
CA LYS A 207 -19.51 -4.60 -9.73
C LYS A 207 -19.93 -3.84 -8.46
N MET A 208 -19.04 -3.78 -7.48
CA MET A 208 -19.27 -3.19 -6.16
C MET A 208 -17.90 -2.76 -5.59
N SER A 209 -17.67 -1.45 -5.51
CA SER A 209 -16.36 -0.90 -5.14
C SER A 209 -15.95 -1.24 -3.71
N ASP A 210 -16.92 -1.34 -2.81
CA ASP A 210 -16.75 -1.64 -1.39
C ASP A 210 -16.85 -3.14 -1.06
N TYR A 211 -16.79 -4.03 -2.06
CA TYR A 211 -17.05 -5.47 -1.89
C TYR A 211 -16.18 -6.15 -0.81
N TYR A 212 -14.91 -5.73 -0.68
CA TYR A 212 -13.97 -6.29 0.30
C TYR A 212 -13.87 -5.47 1.58
N ASN A 213 -14.75 -4.48 1.77
CA ASN A 213 -14.79 -3.66 2.95
C ASN A 213 -15.80 -4.20 3.97
N PHE A 214 -15.29 -4.76 5.07
CA PHE A 214 -16.13 -5.29 6.15
C PHE A 214 -16.15 -4.40 7.40
N ASN A 215 -15.48 -3.25 7.37
CA ASN A 215 -15.46 -2.28 8.48
C ASN A 215 -16.66 -1.32 8.39
N GLU A 216 -17.86 -1.88 8.27
CA GLU A 216 -19.09 -1.10 8.12
C GLU A 216 -19.54 -0.41 9.41
N ARG A 217 -20.33 0.66 9.27
CA ARG A 217 -20.91 1.38 10.40
C ARG A 217 -21.90 0.51 11.17
N THR A 218 -21.80 0.53 12.49
CA THR A 218 -22.70 -0.19 13.39
C THR A 218 -23.77 0.73 14.02
N VAL A 219 -24.77 0.12 14.69
CA VAL A 219 -25.72 0.85 15.55
C VAL A 219 -24.99 1.57 16.69
N GLY A 220 -23.91 0.98 17.22
CA GLY A 220 -23.06 1.61 18.24
C GLY A 220 -22.41 2.90 17.75
N ASP A 221 -21.94 2.92 16.50
CA ASP A 221 -21.38 4.13 15.89
C ASP A 221 -22.44 5.23 15.72
N LEU A 222 -23.69 4.86 15.39
CA LEU A 222 -24.79 5.82 15.33
C LEU A 222 -25.06 6.45 16.69
N VAL A 223 -25.15 5.65 17.75
CA VAL A 223 -25.37 6.15 19.12
C VAL A 223 -24.23 7.08 19.55
N ARG A 224 -22.98 6.71 19.24
CA ARG A 224 -21.80 7.54 19.51
C ARG A 224 -21.86 8.86 18.74
N ASP A 225 -22.14 8.83 17.44
CA ASP A 225 -22.27 10.04 16.63
C ASP A 225 -23.38 10.96 17.14
N LEU A 226 -24.54 10.42 17.53
CA LEU A 226 -25.65 11.22 18.06
C LEU A 226 -25.27 11.90 19.38
N ARG A 227 -24.54 11.19 20.25
CA ARG A 227 -24.05 11.73 21.52
C ARG A 227 -23.00 12.82 21.31
N ASP A 228 -22.04 12.58 20.42
CA ASP A 228 -20.86 13.42 20.28
C ASP A 228 -21.10 14.62 19.33
N LYS A 229 -21.98 14.48 18.33
CA LYS A 229 -22.23 15.51 17.28
C LYS A 229 -23.66 16.08 17.31
N GLY A 230 -24.60 15.39 17.95
CA GLY A 230 -26.02 15.74 17.93
C GLY A 230 -26.75 15.33 16.66
N LEU A 231 -28.08 15.19 16.75
CA LEU A 231 -28.95 14.65 15.69
C LEU A 231 -28.78 15.34 14.33
N ALA A 232 -28.83 16.67 14.31
CA ALA A 232 -28.81 17.44 13.07
C ALA A 232 -27.50 17.24 12.28
N ARG A 233 -26.36 17.25 12.98
CA ARG A 233 -25.04 17.08 12.33
C ARG A 233 -24.83 15.65 11.88
N THR A 234 -25.15 14.67 12.71
CA THR A 234 -25.09 13.25 12.33
C THR A 234 -25.93 12.96 11.09
N TRP A 235 -27.16 13.51 11.01
CA TRP A 235 -28.03 13.33 9.85
C TRP A 235 -27.45 13.96 8.58
N ASN A 236 -26.92 15.19 8.68
CA ASN A 236 -26.31 15.87 7.55
C ASN A 236 -25.07 15.14 7.03
N ASP A 237 -24.17 14.73 7.93
CA ASP A 237 -22.98 13.96 7.57
C ASP A 237 -23.36 12.65 6.84
N ARG A 238 -24.31 11.90 7.40
CA ARG A 238 -24.85 10.67 6.80
C ARG A 238 -25.49 10.93 5.43
N SER A 239 -26.27 12.00 5.31
CA SER A 239 -26.94 12.35 4.06
C SER A 239 -25.94 12.65 2.94
N MET A 240 -24.82 13.32 3.25
CA MET A 240 -23.78 13.62 2.26
C MET A 240 -23.13 12.36 1.71
N TRP A 241 -22.64 11.46 2.58
CA TRP A 241 -22.03 10.18 2.16
C TRP A 241 -23.01 9.32 1.35
N ASN A 242 -24.26 9.19 1.80
CA ASN A 242 -25.30 8.43 1.09
C ASN A 242 -25.62 9.00 -0.31
N LYS A 243 -25.65 10.34 -0.46
CA LYS A 243 -25.90 10.99 -1.77
C LYS A 243 -24.76 10.74 -2.75
N MET A 244 -23.52 10.68 -2.25
CA MET A 244 -22.35 10.33 -3.07
C MET A 244 -22.27 8.83 -3.35
N ARG A 245 -23.07 8.01 -2.66
CA ARG A 245 -23.05 6.55 -2.74
C ARG A 245 -21.67 5.98 -2.38
N MET A 246 -21.07 6.57 -1.34
CA MET A 246 -19.77 6.16 -0.81
C MET A 246 -19.91 5.88 0.69
N SER A 247 -19.03 5.04 1.21
CA SER A 247 -18.87 4.81 2.64
C SER A 247 -17.72 5.64 3.19
N ASP A 248 -17.89 6.22 4.37
CA ASP A 248 -16.81 6.93 5.08
C ASP A 248 -15.82 5.97 5.76
N ARG A 249 -16.04 4.67 5.56
CA ARG A 249 -15.18 3.55 5.97
C ARG A 249 -14.52 2.88 4.76
N ASP A 250 -14.60 3.46 3.58
CA ASP A 250 -14.02 2.86 2.37
C ASP A 250 -12.65 3.48 2.07
N ILE A 251 -11.64 3.02 2.80
CA ILE A 251 -10.25 3.56 2.73
C ILE A 251 -9.38 2.76 1.76
N SER A 252 -9.67 1.47 1.61
CA SER A 252 -8.95 0.57 0.71
C SER A 252 -9.94 -0.37 0.05
N ASP A 253 -9.95 -0.39 -1.28
CA ASP A 253 -10.84 -1.24 -2.10
C ASP A 253 -10.69 -2.74 -1.77
N ILE A 254 -9.50 -3.16 -1.31
CA ILE A 254 -9.22 -4.53 -0.85
C ILE A 254 -8.50 -4.44 0.49
N THR A 255 -9.00 -5.23 1.44
CA THR A 255 -8.56 -5.22 2.83
C THR A 255 -7.82 -6.53 3.18
N GLY A 256 -7.30 -6.60 4.40
CA GLY A 256 -6.70 -7.78 5.01
C GLY A 256 -7.65 -8.99 5.15
N TYR A 257 -8.93 -8.84 4.80
CA TYR A 257 -9.82 -9.98 4.58
C TYR A 257 -9.35 -10.87 3.42
N THR A 258 -8.93 -10.24 2.32
CA THR A 258 -8.47 -10.93 1.11
C THR A 258 -6.95 -10.95 1.03
N TYR A 259 -6.30 -9.87 1.48
CA TYR A 259 -4.85 -9.75 1.40
C TYR A 259 -4.11 -10.26 2.63
N THR A 260 -3.02 -10.97 2.36
CA THR A 260 -1.93 -11.20 3.30
C THR A 260 -0.77 -10.28 2.91
N TYR A 261 -0.36 -9.40 3.82
CA TYR A 261 0.73 -8.46 3.58
C TYR A 261 2.08 -9.11 3.87
N LEU A 262 3.01 -9.01 2.93
CA LEU A 262 4.31 -9.67 2.99
C LEU A 262 5.43 -8.65 3.17
N MET A 263 6.47 -9.06 3.90
CA MET A 263 7.75 -8.35 3.97
C MET A 263 8.84 -9.28 3.47
N ASN A 264 9.51 -8.90 2.38
CA ASN A 264 10.53 -9.73 1.72
C ASN A 264 10.03 -11.14 1.38
N GLY A 265 8.77 -11.26 0.94
CA GLY A 265 8.13 -12.54 0.60
C GLY A 265 7.77 -13.41 1.81
N GLN A 266 7.84 -12.87 3.02
CA GLN A 266 7.47 -13.57 4.25
C GLN A 266 6.15 -13.04 4.80
N PRO A 267 5.18 -13.92 5.13
CA PRO A 267 3.98 -13.51 5.83
C PRO A 267 4.31 -13.06 7.27
N PRO A 268 3.41 -12.32 7.93
CA PRO A 268 3.67 -11.78 9.27
C PRO A 268 4.00 -12.85 10.32
N ALA A 269 3.45 -14.06 10.17
CA ALA A 269 3.75 -15.19 11.04
C ALA A 269 5.19 -15.71 10.88
N ALA A 270 5.74 -15.69 9.66
CA ALA A 270 7.12 -16.09 9.41
C ALA A 270 8.13 -15.02 9.87
N GLY A 271 7.80 -13.73 9.66
CA GLY A 271 8.56 -12.58 10.15
C GLY A 271 9.96 -12.48 9.54
N TRP A 272 10.15 -11.56 8.59
CA TRP A 272 11.48 -11.26 8.05
C TRP A 272 12.45 -10.85 9.17
N THR A 273 13.73 -11.21 9.08
CA THR A 273 14.75 -10.84 10.08
C THR A 273 15.90 -10.09 9.43
N GLY A 274 16.20 -8.89 9.96
CA GLY A 274 17.38 -8.09 9.63
C GLY A 274 18.34 -8.05 10.81
N LEU A 275 19.61 -8.36 10.59
CA LEU A 275 20.62 -8.30 11.66
C LEU A 275 21.23 -6.91 11.79
N PHE A 276 21.62 -6.53 13.01
CA PHE A 276 22.44 -5.34 13.26
C PHE A 276 23.48 -5.58 14.37
N LYS A 277 24.47 -4.70 14.48
CA LYS A 277 25.33 -4.58 15.66
C LYS A 277 24.97 -3.32 16.44
N LYS A 278 25.05 -3.36 17.77
CA LYS A 278 24.80 -2.19 18.61
C LYS A 278 25.62 -0.98 18.14
N GLY A 279 24.95 0.16 17.96
CA GLY A 279 25.54 1.41 17.48
C GLY A 279 25.78 1.47 15.97
N GLU A 280 25.42 0.43 15.22
CA GLU A 280 25.52 0.40 13.75
C GLU A 280 24.46 1.32 13.14
N LYS A 281 24.85 2.12 12.16
CA LYS A 281 23.91 2.81 11.27
C LYS A 281 23.43 1.84 10.22
N VAL A 282 22.17 1.46 10.33
CA VAL A 282 21.53 0.50 9.42
C VAL A 282 20.63 1.27 8.45
N ARG A 283 20.90 1.14 7.16
CA ARG A 283 20.03 1.61 6.08
C ARG A 283 18.95 0.58 5.80
N LEU A 284 17.69 0.98 5.90
CA LEU A 284 16.55 0.19 5.46
C LEU A 284 16.01 0.82 4.17
N ARG A 285 16.02 0.05 3.09
CA ARG A 285 15.56 0.46 1.75
C ARG A 285 14.14 -0.07 1.53
N PHE A 286 13.14 0.74 1.84
CA PHE A 286 11.74 0.36 1.70
C PHE A 286 11.28 0.54 0.26
N ILE A 287 10.66 -0.51 -0.28
CA ILE A 287 10.02 -0.50 -1.61
C ILE A 287 8.62 -1.05 -1.40
N ASN A 288 7.60 -0.34 -1.88
CA ASN A 288 6.24 -0.87 -1.89
C ASN A 288 5.85 -1.36 -3.28
N GLY A 289 6.05 -2.66 -3.55
CA GLY A 289 5.60 -3.33 -4.78
C GLY A 289 4.28 -4.07 -4.60
N SER A 290 3.37 -3.50 -3.81
CA SER A 290 2.01 -4.00 -3.65
C SER A 290 1.16 -3.65 -4.87
N ALA A 291 0.16 -4.46 -5.18
CA ALA A 291 -0.78 -4.14 -6.26
C ALA A 291 -1.67 -2.93 -5.92
N MET A 292 -2.02 -2.72 -4.64
CA MET A 292 -2.85 -1.56 -4.25
C MET A 292 -2.71 -1.08 -2.80
N SER A 293 -1.90 -1.75 -1.98
CA SER A 293 -1.84 -1.46 -0.53
C SER A 293 -0.89 -0.32 -0.18
N PHE A 294 -1.37 0.61 0.65
CA PHE A 294 -0.54 1.65 1.26
C PHE A 294 -0.20 1.24 2.68
N PHE A 295 1.04 1.50 3.11
CA PHE A 295 1.49 1.15 4.45
C PHE A 295 1.93 2.37 5.24
N ASP A 296 1.61 2.38 6.53
CA ASP A 296 2.23 3.23 7.53
C ASP A 296 3.34 2.42 8.21
N VAL A 297 4.58 2.88 8.05
CA VAL A 297 5.79 2.18 8.48
C VAL A 297 6.33 2.84 9.73
N ARG A 298 6.56 2.05 10.77
CA ARG A 298 7.19 2.48 12.03
C ARG A 298 8.09 1.40 12.61
N VAL A 299 9.05 1.81 13.43
CA VAL A 299 9.93 0.92 14.18
C VAL A 299 9.92 1.32 15.65
N PRO A 300 8.95 0.83 16.46
CA PRO A 300 8.80 1.31 17.83
C PRO A 300 10.09 1.21 18.66
N GLY A 301 10.49 2.33 19.26
CA GLY A 301 11.75 2.46 19.97
C GLY A 301 12.94 2.93 19.12
N LEU A 302 12.77 3.15 17.81
CA LEU A 302 13.77 3.75 16.92
C LEU A 302 13.16 4.86 16.08
N LYS A 303 13.82 6.02 16.06
CA LYS A 303 13.56 7.07 15.06
C LYS A 303 14.14 6.62 13.71
N MET A 304 13.45 6.96 12.63
CA MET A 304 13.90 6.74 11.26
C MET A 304 14.31 8.07 10.65
N THR A 305 15.52 8.16 10.10
CA THR A 305 15.95 9.35 9.35
C THR A 305 15.85 9.05 7.87
N VAL A 306 14.86 9.61 7.20
CA VAL A 306 14.67 9.49 5.74
C VAL A 306 15.78 10.27 5.04
N VAL A 307 16.51 9.62 4.14
CA VAL A 307 17.67 10.20 3.44
C VAL A 307 17.51 10.17 1.92
N ALA A 308 16.62 9.33 1.39
CA ALA A 308 16.29 9.29 -0.03
C ALA A 308 14.82 8.93 -0.26
N ALA A 309 14.25 9.44 -1.34
CA ALA A 309 12.93 9.12 -1.85
C ALA A 309 13.01 8.88 -3.37
N ASP A 310 12.45 7.79 -3.86
CA ASP A 310 12.42 7.41 -5.29
C ASP A 310 13.80 7.46 -5.98
N GLY A 311 14.82 6.98 -5.27
CA GLY A 311 16.21 6.96 -5.74
C GLY A 311 16.91 8.33 -5.74
N GLN A 312 16.26 9.40 -5.26
CA GLN A 312 16.86 10.73 -5.12
C GLN A 312 17.21 11.00 -3.66
N ASN A 313 18.43 11.51 -3.43
CA ASN A 313 18.83 11.99 -2.11
C ASN A 313 18.02 13.23 -1.73
N ILE A 314 17.60 13.31 -0.47
CA ILE A 314 16.86 14.46 0.07
C ILE A 314 17.61 15.10 1.23
N GLU A 315 17.16 16.28 1.66
CA GLU A 315 17.56 16.81 2.98
C GLU A 315 17.03 15.84 4.05
N PRO A 316 17.89 15.31 4.95
CA PRO A 316 17.46 14.29 5.89
C PRO A 316 16.33 14.75 6.82
N VAL A 317 15.29 13.93 6.96
CA VAL A 317 14.15 14.21 7.86
C VAL A 317 13.98 13.05 8.83
N THR A 318 14.01 13.34 10.13
CA THR A 318 13.81 12.33 11.17
C THR A 318 12.33 12.25 11.57
N VAL A 319 11.76 11.05 11.49
CA VAL A 319 10.35 10.74 11.74
C VAL A 319 10.20 9.51 12.65
N ASP A 320 9.04 9.40 13.30
CA ASP A 320 8.62 8.17 14.00
C ASP A 320 7.95 7.17 13.05
N GLU A 321 7.23 7.71 12.07
CA GLU A 321 6.39 6.97 11.15
C GLU A 321 6.32 7.72 9.82
N PHE A 322 6.21 6.98 8.72
CA PHE A 322 5.92 7.53 7.41
C PHE A 322 4.95 6.63 6.65
N ARG A 323 4.18 7.23 5.73
CA ARG A 323 3.34 6.51 4.79
C ARG A 323 4.11 6.23 3.50
N ILE A 324 3.96 5.02 2.96
CA ILE A 324 4.50 4.61 1.66
C ILE A 324 3.36 4.12 0.77
N GLY A 325 3.13 4.83 -0.33
CA GLY A 325 2.18 4.46 -1.37
C GLY A 325 2.71 3.33 -2.26
N VAL A 326 1.85 2.78 -3.11
CA VAL A 326 2.28 1.80 -4.12
C VAL A 326 3.32 2.46 -5.04
N ALA A 327 4.36 1.69 -5.37
CA ALA A 327 5.50 2.07 -6.19
C ALA A 327 6.49 3.06 -5.58
N GLU A 328 6.16 3.71 -4.47
CA GLU A 328 7.07 4.62 -3.77
C GLU A 328 8.22 3.86 -3.10
N ILE A 329 9.34 4.57 -2.94
CA ILE A 329 10.58 4.04 -2.38
C ILE A 329 11.12 5.04 -1.36
N TYR A 330 11.46 4.56 -0.16
CA TYR A 330 12.12 5.37 0.86
C TYR A 330 13.32 4.66 1.45
N ASP A 331 14.44 5.37 1.51
CA ASP A 331 15.63 4.91 2.21
C ASP A 331 15.73 5.64 3.54
N VAL A 332 15.80 4.89 4.62
CA VAL A 332 15.90 5.43 5.97
C VAL A 332 17.11 4.87 6.72
N ILE A 333 17.71 5.70 7.57
CA ILE A 333 18.76 5.29 8.50
C ILE A 333 18.14 5.13 9.89
N VAL A 334 18.41 3.99 10.51
CA VAL A 334 18.16 3.74 11.93
C VAL A 334 19.47 3.44 12.64
N GLU A 335 19.57 3.82 13.92
CA GLU A 335 20.77 3.59 14.74
C GLU A 335 20.37 2.92 16.06
N PRO A 336 20.29 1.58 16.09
CA PRO A 336 19.92 0.85 17.30
C PRO A 336 21.02 0.95 18.37
N LYS A 337 20.68 1.53 19.53
CA LYS A 337 21.64 1.75 20.64
C LYS A 337 21.61 0.66 21.71
N ASP A 338 20.58 -0.18 21.70
CA ASP A 338 20.36 -1.25 22.68
C ASP A 338 20.50 -2.63 22.03
N ASP A 339 20.92 -3.63 22.82
CA ASP A 339 20.99 -5.03 22.41
C ASP A 339 19.60 -5.70 22.52
N ARG A 340 18.60 -5.16 21.82
CA ARG A 340 17.23 -5.69 21.78
C ARG A 340 16.71 -5.82 20.34
N ALA A 341 15.69 -6.66 20.16
CA ALA A 341 14.97 -6.74 18.91
C ALA A 341 13.97 -5.57 18.77
N TYR A 342 13.82 -5.06 17.55
CA TYR A 342 12.88 -4.02 17.16
C TYR A 342 11.95 -4.56 16.08
N CYS A 343 10.64 -4.30 16.19
CA CYS A 343 9.70 -4.69 15.17
C CYS A 343 9.70 -3.64 14.07
N VAL A 344 10.08 -4.03 12.85
CA VAL A 344 9.79 -3.25 11.64
C VAL A 344 8.34 -3.54 11.28
N PHE A 345 7.46 -2.57 11.47
CA PHE A 345 6.02 -2.74 11.36
C PHE A 345 5.49 -1.88 10.21
N ALA A 346 4.75 -2.49 9.29
CA ALA A 346 4.13 -1.83 8.14
C ALA A 346 2.62 -2.13 8.16
N GLN A 347 1.83 -1.22 8.74
CA GLN A 347 0.40 -1.37 8.90
C GLN A 347 -0.34 -0.89 7.65
N ALA A 348 -1.31 -1.65 7.15
CA ALA A 348 -2.16 -1.17 6.06
C ALA A 348 -2.92 0.10 6.47
N ILE A 349 -3.11 1.03 5.54
CA ILE A 349 -3.79 2.32 5.78
C ILE A 349 -5.21 2.17 6.37
N ASP A 350 -5.91 1.09 6.00
CA ASP A 350 -7.25 0.73 6.48
C ASP A 350 -7.25 0.00 7.84
N ARG A 351 -6.07 -0.24 8.42
CA ARG A 351 -5.87 -0.93 9.72
C ARG A 351 -6.38 -2.37 9.77
N THR A 352 -6.58 -3.03 8.63
CA THR A 352 -7.11 -4.41 8.59
C THR A 352 -6.03 -5.49 8.64
N GLY A 353 -4.76 -5.11 8.49
CA GLY A 353 -3.61 -5.99 8.69
C GLY A 353 -2.29 -5.25 8.65
N TYR A 354 -1.20 -6.01 8.68
CA TYR A 354 0.16 -5.50 8.62
C TYR A 354 1.11 -6.51 7.98
N ALA A 355 2.24 -6.02 7.47
CA ALA A 355 3.47 -6.78 7.28
C ALA A 355 4.43 -6.49 8.44
N ARG A 356 5.27 -7.45 8.82
CA ARG A 356 6.28 -7.22 9.87
C ARG A 356 7.59 -7.95 9.62
N GLY A 357 8.63 -7.41 10.22
CA GLY A 357 9.91 -8.07 10.43
C GLY A 357 10.55 -7.68 11.75
N THR A 358 11.70 -8.27 12.03
CA THR A 358 12.47 -8.12 13.26
C THR A 358 13.87 -7.63 12.90
N LEU A 359 14.22 -6.41 13.32
CA LEU A 359 15.58 -5.89 13.30
C LEU A 359 16.23 -6.26 14.65
N THR A 360 17.25 -7.12 14.66
CA THR A 360 17.77 -7.72 15.91
C THR A 360 19.30 -7.89 15.91
N PRO A 361 19.98 -7.81 17.07
CA PRO A 361 21.40 -8.17 17.16
C PRO A 361 21.63 -9.69 17.23
N ASP A 362 20.59 -10.45 17.56
CA ASP A 362 20.62 -11.91 17.70
C ASP A 362 19.34 -12.53 17.10
N PRO A 363 19.43 -13.48 16.15
CA PRO A 363 18.28 -14.19 15.60
C PRO A 363 17.35 -14.86 16.63
N ALA A 364 17.84 -15.16 17.83
CA ALA A 364 17.03 -15.74 18.91
C ALA A 364 16.11 -14.71 19.59
N LEU A 365 16.36 -13.41 19.43
CA LEU A 365 15.53 -12.35 19.98
C LEU A 365 14.41 -11.97 19.01
N THR A 366 13.22 -11.84 19.56
CA THR A 366 12.02 -11.39 18.85
C THR A 366 11.52 -10.08 19.44
N ALA A 367 10.92 -9.22 18.62
CA ALA A 367 10.23 -8.02 19.08
C ALA A 367 8.73 -8.28 19.22
N ASP A 368 8.12 -7.63 20.20
CA ASP A 368 6.66 -7.60 20.34
C ASP A 368 6.05 -6.90 19.12
N VAL A 369 4.91 -7.43 18.68
CA VAL A 369 4.15 -6.82 17.58
C VAL A 369 3.33 -5.66 18.16
N PRO A 370 3.45 -4.44 17.61
CA PRO A 370 2.67 -3.30 18.08
C PRO A 370 1.17 -3.51 17.92
N ASP A 371 0.39 -2.86 18.78
CA ASP A 371 -1.06 -2.75 18.59
C ASP A 371 -1.39 -1.98 17.30
N TYR A 372 -2.54 -2.31 16.73
CA TYR A 372 -3.09 -1.58 15.60
C TYR A 372 -3.47 -0.15 16.01
N ASP A 373 -3.16 0.82 15.16
CA ASP A 373 -3.75 2.15 15.30
C ASP A 373 -5.27 2.09 15.11
N PRO A 374 -6.03 3.03 15.73
CA PRO A 374 -7.46 3.12 15.52
C PRO A 374 -7.83 3.26 14.05
N TYR A 375 -8.93 2.62 13.66
CA TYR A 375 -9.48 2.69 12.31
C TYR A 375 -9.78 4.16 11.90
N PRO A 376 -9.18 4.69 10.82
CA PRO A 376 -9.43 6.05 10.36
C PRO A 376 -10.86 6.21 9.82
N ILE A 377 -11.45 7.40 9.92
CA ILE A 377 -12.74 7.70 9.29
C ILE A 377 -12.51 8.80 8.26
N LEU A 378 -12.94 8.56 7.02
CA LEU A 378 -12.83 9.57 5.97
C LEU A 378 -13.72 10.76 6.31
N THR A 379 -13.20 11.96 6.04
CA THR A 379 -13.93 13.21 6.12
C THR A 379 -14.17 13.77 4.73
N MET A 380 -15.10 14.72 4.58
CA MET A 380 -15.27 15.45 3.31
C MET A 380 -13.98 16.14 2.86
N THR A 381 -13.16 16.54 3.84
CA THR A 381 -11.84 17.11 3.62
C THR A 381 -10.93 16.09 2.93
N ASP A 382 -10.95 14.83 3.31
CA ASP A 382 -10.17 13.76 2.66
C ASP A 382 -10.60 13.51 1.21
N MET A 383 -11.89 13.71 0.91
CA MET A 383 -12.44 13.63 -0.45
C MET A 383 -12.17 14.89 -1.31
N GLY A 384 -11.45 15.89 -0.78
CA GLY A 384 -11.26 17.18 -1.47
C GLY A 384 -12.55 18.01 -1.60
N MET A 385 -13.52 17.77 -0.71
CA MET A 385 -14.86 18.37 -0.72
C MET A 385 -15.18 19.13 0.59
N ASP A 386 -14.16 19.71 1.25
CA ASP A 386 -14.40 20.48 2.47
C ASP A 386 -15.18 21.77 2.18
N MET A 387 -16.48 21.76 2.49
CA MET A 387 -17.39 22.89 2.29
C MET A 387 -17.40 23.86 3.49
N ALA A 388 -16.68 23.59 4.58
CA ALA A 388 -16.68 24.45 5.76
C ALA A 388 -16.11 25.86 5.46
N SER A 389 -15.16 25.97 4.53
CA SER A 389 -14.63 27.26 4.05
C SER A 389 -15.52 27.93 3.00
N MET A 390 -16.57 27.26 2.50
CA MET A 390 -17.50 27.80 1.51
C MET A 390 -18.77 28.42 2.12
N GLN A 391 -18.91 28.46 3.45
CA GLN A 391 -20.06 29.09 4.14
C GLN A 391 -20.16 30.62 3.97
N GLY A 392 -19.21 31.24 3.27
CA GLY A 392 -19.22 32.67 2.95
C GLY A 392 -19.52 32.96 1.49
N LYS A 393 -20.63 32.46 0.94
CA LYS A 393 -21.36 33.05 -0.21
C LYS A 393 -22.65 32.26 -0.46
N GLY A 394 -23.77 32.93 -0.26
CA GLY A 394 -25.08 32.39 -0.59
C GLY A 394 -25.12 32.01 -2.07
N ASP A 395 -25.48 30.75 -2.32
CA ASP A 395 -26.30 30.28 -3.43
C ASP A 395 -26.58 28.80 -3.18
N MET A 396 -27.54 28.54 -2.28
CA MET A 396 -28.17 27.23 -2.08
C MET A 396 -29.34 27.03 -3.07
N ASP A 397 -29.25 27.55 -4.30
CA ASP A 397 -30.32 27.40 -5.32
C ASP A 397 -29.97 26.46 -6.48
N GLY A 398 -28.83 25.76 -6.43
CA GLY A 398 -28.38 24.88 -7.51
C GLY A 398 -28.89 23.43 -7.47
N MET A 399 -29.59 22.98 -6.43
CA MET A 399 -29.92 21.55 -6.21
C MET A 399 -31.43 21.26 -6.15
N THR A 400 -32.27 22.07 -6.78
CA THR A 400 -33.68 21.76 -7.04
C THR A 400 -33.98 21.81 -8.54
N GLY A 401 -33.84 20.68 -9.24
CA GLY A 401 -34.01 20.69 -10.70
C GLY A 401 -34.09 19.36 -11.44
N MET A 402 -34.54 18.25 -10.82
CA MET A 402 -35.06 17.11 -11.57
C MET A 402 -36.60 17.17 -11.62
N LYS A 403 -37.17 18.07 -12.44
CA LYS A 403 -38.57 17.98 -12.89
C LYS A 403 -38.76 18.66 -14.24
N GLY A 404 -39.16 17.87 -15.23
CA GLY A 404 -40.13 18.29 -16.25
C GLY A 404 -39.62 19.06 -17.46
N MET A 405 -39.63 18.39 -18.62
CA MET A 405 -39.82 19.03 -19.93
C MET A 405 -41.09 19.90 -19.93
N LYS A 406 -41.00 21.16 -20.41
CA LYS A 406 -41.93 21.85 -21.35
C LYS A 406 -41.49 23.31 -21.56
N GLY A 407 -41.60 23.79 -22.80
CA GLY A 407 -40.98 25.02 -23.30
C GLY A 407 -41.71 26.34 -23.08
N MET A 408 -41.30 27.33 -23.91
CA MET A 408 -41.69 28.77 -24.06
C MET A 408 -40.43 29.63 -23.83
N ALA A 409 -39.77 30.20 -24.85
CA ALA A 409 -40.18 31.31 -25.72
C ALA A 409 -40.37 32.65 -24.96
N GLY A 410 -39.37 33.53 -25.09
CA GLY A 410 -39.51 34.99 -25.01
C GLY A 410 -39.22 35.64 -23.65
N MET A 411 -38.10 36.36 -23.53
CA MET A 411 -38.05 37.74 -23.04
C MET A 411 -36.65 38.37 -23.24
N GLN A 412 -36.65 39.68 -23.44
CA GLN A 412 -35.60 40.56 -23.98
C GLN A 412 -34.44 40.87 -23.01
N PRO A 413 -33.28 41.37 -23.50
CA PRO A 413 -32.12 41.69 -22.69
C PRO A 413 -32.35 42.96 -21.85
N MET A 414 -32.07 42.87 -20.54
CA MET A 414 -32.00 44.03 -19.65
C MET A 414 -30.57 44.57 -19.57
N ASP A 415 -30.48 45.88 -19.72
CA ASP A 415 -29.31 46.74 -19.82
C ASP A 415 -28.44 46.74 -18.54
N HIS A 416 -27.13 46.71 -18.73
CA HIS A 416 -26.11 46.65 -17.68
C HIS A 416 -25.58 48.05 -17.38
N THR A 417 -26.33 48.89 -16.66
CA THR A 417 -25.80 50.18 -16.20
C THR A 417 -26.22 50.51 -14.78
N SER A 418 -25.57 49.88 -13.80
CA SER A 418 -25.07 50.52 -12.56
C SER A 418 -24.81 49.50 -11.46
N MET A 419 -23.54 49.29 -11.11
CA MET A 419 -23.09 49.25 -9.71
C MET A 419 -21.58 49.52 -9.65
N LYS A 420 -21.26 50.63 -9.01
CA LYS A 420 -19.91 51.11 -8.71
C LYS A 420 -19.27 50.24 -7.63
N GLY A 421 -17.99 49.91 -7.85
CA GLY A 421 -16.95 49.91 -6.82
C GLY A 421 -17.10 48.97 -5.63
N SER A 422 -16.64 47.73 -5.79
CA SER A 422 -15.95 47.02 -4.71
C SER A 422 -14.56 46.63 -5.21
N GLY A 423 -13.55 46.96 -4.41
CA GLY A 423 -12.14 46.83 -4.79
C GLY A 423 -11.80 45.40 -5.23
N LYS A 424 -11.25 45.28 -6.44
CA LYS A 424 -10.57 44.06 -6.88
C LYS A 424 -9.34 43.85 -5.99
N GLN A 425 -9.49 43.16 -4.86
CA GLN A 425 -8.37 42.43 -4.28
C GLN A 425 -7.91 41.44 -5.36
N LYS A 426 -6.78 41.75 -6.01
CA LYS A 426 -6.11 40.81 -6.91
C LYS A 426 -5.74 39.58 -6.08
N LYS A 427 -6.57 38.55 -6.14
CA LYS A 427 -6.29 37.24 -5.54
C LYS A 427 -4.98 36.74 -6.13
N LYS A 428 -3.95 36.60 -5.29
CA LYS A 428 -2.61 36.22 -5.70
C LYS A 428 -2.66 34.74 -6.10
N ARG A 429 -2.20 34.43 -7.32
CA ARG A 429 -1.72 33.08 -7.63
C ARG A 429 -0.54 32.84 -6.69
N GLY A 430 -0.62 31.81 -5.85
CA GLY A 430 0.50 31.48 -4.97
C GLY A 430 1.70 30.97 -5.77
N PRO A 431 2.90 30.91 -5.16
CA PRO A 431 4.07 30.27 -5.74
C PRO A 431 3.77 28.84 -6.19
N ALA A 432 4.52 28.33 -7.17
CA ALA A 432 4.42 26.94 -7.59
C ALA A 432 4.61 26.02 -6.37
N GLY A 433 3.71 25.04 -6.20
CA GLY A 433 3.71 24.13 -5.06
C GLY A 433 2.97 24.64 -3.81
N MET A 434 2.68 25.94 -3.67
CA MET A 434 2.10 26.54 -2.44
C MET A 434 0.58 26.74 -2.49
N GLY A 435 -0.09 26.24 -3.54
CA GLY A 435 -1.53 26.44 -3.73
C GLY A 435 -1.92 27.89 -4.07
N SER A 436 -3.21 28.18 -4.12
CA SER A 436 -3.74 29.50 -4.49
C SER A 436 -5.13 29.72 -3.90
N ASP A 437 -5.39 30.90 -3.35
CA ASP A 437 -6.73 31.32 -2.85
C ASP A 437 -7.68 31.78 -3.98
N ALA A 438 -7.25 31.61 -5.23
CA ALA A 438 -8.09 31.84 -6.39
C ALA A 438 -9.31 30.90 -6.35
N PRO A 439 -10.51 31.39 -6.73
CA PRO A 439 -11.65 30.51 -6.91
C PRO A 439 -11.30 29.44 -7.94
N ILE A 440 -11.67 28.21 -7.66
CA ILE A 440 -11.49 27.12 -8.59
C ILE A 440 -12.58 27.22 -9.63
N ILE A 441 -12.18 27.26 -10.89
CA ILE A 441 -13.09 27.33 -12.03
C ILE A 441 -12.86 26.05 -12.83
N HIS A 442 -13.74 25.09 -12.65
CA HIS A 442 -13.76 23.87 -13.46
C HIS A 442 -14.20 24.19 -14.89
N ALA A 443 -13.46 23.71 -15.88
CA ALA A 443 -13.86 23.87 -17.27
C ALA A 443 -15.16 23.09 -17.53
N LYS A 444 -16.01 23.57 -18.45
CA LYS A 444 -17.28 22.86 -18.78
C LYS A 444 -17.05 21.43 -19.27
N THR A 445 -15.90 21.17 -19.89
CA THR A 445 -15.47 19.84 -20.34
C THR A 445 -15.27 18.86 -19.17
N GLU A 446 -15.13 19.35 -17.95
CA GLU A 446 -14.98 18.53 -16.74
C GLU A 446 -16.32 18.02 -16.17
N PHE A 447 -17.46 18.35 -16.80
CA PHE A 447 -18.79 17.92 -16.35
C PHE A 447 -19.33 16.72 -17.17
N GLY A 448 -18.51 16.10 -18.00
CA GLY A 448 -18.91 14.98 -18.83
C GLY A 448 -18.83 13.63 -18.11
N PRO A 449 -19.48 12.58 -18.66
CA PRO A 449 -19.51 11.24 -18.07
C PRO A 449 -18.14 10.55 -17.99
N GLN A 450 -17.12 11.09 -18.65
CA GLN A 450 -15.73 10.63 -18.58
C GLN A 450 -14.97 11.11 -17.33
N VAL A 451 -15.58 11.96 -16.49
CA VAL A 451 -14.95 12.50 -15.29
C VAL A 451 -15.58 11.86 -14.06
N ASP A 452 -14.83 10.96 -13.43
CA ASP A 452 -15.31 10.20 -12.28
C ASP A 452 -15.48 11.08 -11.03
N MET A 453 -14.53 11.98 -10.77
CA MET A 453 -14.49 12.85 -9.58
C MET A 453 -13.85 14.20 -9.88
N ARG A 454 -14.22 15.22 -9.11
CA ARG A 454 -13.62 16.57 -9.14
C ARG A 454 -13.42 17.08 -7.73
N ALA A 455 -12.19 17.52 -7.44
CA ALA A 455 -11.90 18.19 -6.18
C ALA A 455 -12.50 19.60 -6.18
N MET A 456 -13.48 19.82 -5.31
CA MET A 456 -14.18 21.10 -5.17
C MET A 456 -13.41 22.08 -4.26
N SER A 457 -12.52 21.56 -3.42
CA SER A 457 -11.65 22.30 -2.51
C SER A 457 -10.28 21.62 -2.35
N PRO A 458 -9.44 21.51 -3.40
CA PRO A 458 -8.03 21.22 -3.26
C PRO A 458 -7.40 22.21 -2.29
N LYS A 459 -6.60 21.67 -1.37
CA LYS A 459 -5.88 22.43 -0.34
C LYS A 459 -4.42 22.03 -0.39
N TYR A 460 -3.55 23.00 -0.12
CA TYR A 460 -2.18 22.71 0.25
C TYR A 460 -2.18 22.03 1.62
N ARG A 461 -1.42 20.94 1.76
CA ARG A 461 -1.48 20.04 2.91
C ARG A 461 -0.12 19.44 3.28
N LEU A 462 0.97 20.17 3.04
CA LEU A 462 2.27 19.69 3.51
C LEU A 462 2.37 19.65 5.05
N ASP A 463 1.44 20.31 5.75
CA ASP A 463 1.27 20.30 7.21
C ASP A 463 0.23 19.28 7.71
N ASP A 464 -0.53 18.61 6.82
CA ASP A 464 -1.46 17.54 7.19
C ASP A 464 -0.76 16.19 7.06
N PRO A 465 -0.55 15.44 8.15
CA PRO A 465 0.08 14.11 8.09
C PRO A 465 -0.77 13.08 7.33
N GLY A 466 -2.04 13.39 7.06
CA GLY A 466 -2.95 12.55 6.28
C GLY A 466 -3.87 11.67 7.13
N VAL A 467 -4.82 11.03 6.46
CA VAL A 467 -5.84 10.18 7.11
C VAL A 467 -5.16 9.06 7.90
N GLY A 468 -5.60 8.86 9.14
CA GLY A 468 -5.04 7.83 10.03
C GLY A 468 -3.74 8.20 10.74
N LEU A 469 -3.09 9.32 10.39
CA LEU A 469 -1.87 9.82 11.03
C LEU A 469 -2.08 11.13 11.80
N ARG A 470 -3.25 11.77 11.65
CA ARG A 470 -3.61 12.96 12.45
C ARG A 470 -3.69 12.61 13.93
N ASN A 471 -3.02 13.40 14.75
CA ASN A 471 -2.91 13.18 16.20
C ASN A 471 -2.24 11.85 16.56
N ASN A 472 -1.38 11.31 15.67
CA ASN A 472 -0.48 10.21 15.98
C ASN A 472 0.89 10.79 16.36
N GLY A 473 1.44 10.38 17.51
CA GLY A 473 2.61 11.00 18.16
C GLY A 473 2.25 11.92 19.32
#